data_AF-A0A5D8ZE95-F1
#
_entry.id   AF-A0A5D8ZE95-F1
#
_cell.length_a   1.000
_cell.length_b   1.000
_cell.length_c   1.000
_cell.angle_alpha   90.00
_cell.angle_beta   90.00
_cell.angle_gamma   90.00
#
_symmetry.space_group_name_H-M   'P 1'
#
loop_
_entity.id
_entity.type
_entity.pdbx_description
1 polymer ?
#
loop_
_entity_poly.entity_id
_entity_poly.type
_entity_poly.pdbx_seq_one_letter_code
_entity_poly.pdbx_strand_id
1 'polypeptide(L)' 'MVNWNLINSNGRKISSAQIRKNMVSFMTRNHPCSVIDSIEKKYNAYKIHLMNGMCLVFDADGRNVKTN' A
#
# COMPACT_ATOMS: atom_id res chain seq x y z
N MET A 1 -13.72 -6.09 -3.58
CA MET A 1 -12.51 -6.28 -4.42
C MET A 1 -11.66 -5.02 -4.31
N VAL A 2 -10.38 -5.16 -3.96
CA VAL A 2 -9.47 -4.03 -3.73
C VAL A 2 -9.04 -3.40 -5.05
N ASN A 3 -9.13 -2.08 -5.16
CA ASN A 3 -8.77 -1.35 -6.38
C ASN A 3 -7.27 -1.02 -6.41
N TRP A 4 -6.48 -1.92 -7.00
CA TRP A 4 -5.03 -1.74 -7.18
C TRP A 4 -4.65 -0.72 -8.25
N ASN A 5 -5.59 -0.29 -9.11
CA ASN A 5 -5.33 0.70 -10.15
C ASN A 5 -5.05 2.10 -9.59
N LEU A 6 -5.36 2.32 -8.31
CA LEU A 6 -5.03 3.56 -7.59
C LEU A 6 -3.52 3.76 -7.44
N ILE A 7 -2.75 2.67 -7.42
CA ILE A 7 -1.29 2.72 -7.30
C ILE A 7 -0.70 2.99 -8.67
N ASN A 8 -0.31 4.24 -8.91
CA ASN A 8 0.31 4.67 -10.14
C ASN A 8 1.75 5.15 -9.88
N SER A 9 2.62 4.95 -10.87
CA SER A 9 4.00 5.44 -10.80
C SER A 9 4.06 6.97 -10.98
N ASN A 10 3.06 7.59 -11.61
CA ASN A 10 2.98 9.03 -11.86
C ASN A 10 4.27 9.63 -12.46
N GLY A 11 4.97 8.86 -13.30
CA GLY A 11 6.25 9.26 -13.92
C GLY A 11 7.49 9.05 -13.03
N ARG A 12 7.37 8.35 -11.90
CA ARG A 12 8.50 8.03 -11.02
C ARG A 12 9.40 6.95 -11.59
N LYS A 13 10.64 6.91 -11.10
CA LYS A 13 11.62 5.85 -11.41
C LYS A 13 11.11 4.44 -11.09
N ILE A 14 10.24 4.30 -10.09
CA ILE A 14 9.70 3.00 -9.65
C ILE A 14 8.38 2.74 -10.37
N SER A 15 8.25 1.57 -11.00
CA SER A 15 7.02 1.16 -11.67
C SER A 15 5.89 0.89 -10.68
N SER A 16 4.64 1.10 -11.10
CA SER A 16 3.46 0.79 -10.26
C SER A 16 3.41 -0.67 -9.83
N ALA A 17 3.91 -1.59 -10.66
CA ALA A 17 4.06 -3.00 -10.31
C ALA A 17 5.05 -3.21 -9.15
N GLN A 18 6.18 -2.51 -9.17
CA GLN A 18 7.19 -2.59 -8.11
C GLN A 18 6.68 -1.99 -6.80
N ILE A 19 5.96 -0.86 -6.86
CA ILE A 19 5.31 -0.24 -5.69
C ILE A 19 4.33 -1.24 -5.04
N ARG A 20 3.45 -1.85 -5.85
CA ARG A 20 2.52 -2.88 -5.37
C ARG A 20 3.25 -4.06 -4.74
N LYS A 21 4.32 -4.55 -5.39
CA LYS A 21 5.13 -5.66 -4.88
C LYS A 21 5.75 -5.33 -3.51
N ASN A 22 6.27 -4.11 -3.34
CA ASN A 22 6.83 -3.67 -2.05
C ASN A 22 5.77 -3.65 -0.96
N MET A 23 4.59 -3.07 -1.23
CA MET A 23 3.49 -2.98 -0.28
C MET A 23 3.00 -4.39 0.13
N VAL A 24 2.76 -5.27 -0.85
CA VAL A 24 2.33 -6.65 -0.58
C VAL A 24 3.39 -7.42 0.20
N SER A 25 4.67 -7.31 -0.18
CA SER A 25 5.77 -7.97 0.53
C SER A 25 5.82 -7.54 2.00
N PHE A 26 5.69 -6.24 2.28
CA PHE A 26 5.64 -5.72 3.64
C PHE A 26 4.44 -6.27 4.42
N MET A 27 3.25 -6.28 3.81
CA MET A 27 2.03 -6.80 4.44
C MET A 27 2.15 -8.29 4.74
N THR A 28 2.62 -9.11 3.80
CA THR A 28 2.77 -10.56 4.00
C THR A 28 3.79 -10.88 5.09
N ARG A 29 4.84 -10.06 5.23
CA ARG A 29 5.90 -10.25 6.23
C ARG A 29 5.50 -9.79 7.63
N ASN A 30 4.84 -8.64 7.75
CA ASN A 30 4.53 -8.02 9.05
C ASN A 30 3.11 -8.34 9.54
N HIS A 31 2.17 -8.58 8.62
CA HIS A 31 0.75 -8.79 8.88
C HIS A 31 0.23 -10.00 8.09
N PRO A 32 0.78 -11.20 8.34
CA PRO A 32 0.32 -12.43 7.68
C PRO A 32 -1.19 -12.61 7.93
N CYS A 33 -1.90 -13.12 6.93
CA CYS A 33 -3.36 -13.31 6.94
C CYS A 33 -4.22 -12.05 7.06
N SER A 34 -3.64 -10.84 6.99
CA SER A 34 -4.45 -9.62 6.98
C SER A 34 -5.09 -9.39 5.61
N VAL A 35 -6.41 -9.21 5.60
CA VAL A 35 -7.17 -8.91 4.39
C VAL A 35 -7.24 -7.39 4.22
N ILE A 36 -6.97 -6.93 3.01
CA ILE A 36 -7.09 -5.51 2.67
C ILE A 36 -8.58 -5.21 2.44
N ASP A 37 -9.09 -4.27 3.22
CA ASP A 37 -10.45 -3.74 3.08
C ASP A 37 -10.50 -2.71 1.94
N SER A 38 -9.66 -1.69 2.03
CA SER A 38 -9.63 -0.57 1.08
C SER A 38 -8.25 0.05 0.95
N ILE A 39 -8.00 0.69 -0.20
CA ILE A 39 -6.79 1.46 -0.47
C ILE A 39 -7.22 2.89 -0.80
N GLU A 40 -6.65 3.84 -0.08
CA GLU A 40 -6.82 5.27 -0.34
C GLU A 40 -5.49 5.86 -0.83
N LYS A 41 -5.55 6.71 -1.86
CA LYS A 41 -4.41 7.50 -2.31
C LYS A 41 -4.59 8.94 -1.84
N LYS A 42 -3.66 9.45 -1.04
CA LYS A 42 -3.61 10.86 -0.60
C LYS A 42 -2.34 11.52 -1.10
N TYR A 43 -2.45 12.41 -2.08
CA TYR A 43 -1.34 13.16 -2.68
C TYR A 43 -0.13 12.27 -3.07
N ASN A 44 0.81 12.12 -2.14
CA ASN A 44 2.05 11.35 -2.29
C ASN A 44 2.12 10.10 -1.40
N ALA A 45 1.03 9.69 -0.77
CA ALA A 45 0.99 8.52 0.11
C ALA A 45 -0.18 7.61 -0.24
N TYR A 46 0.00 6.33 0.07
CA TYR A 46 -1.01 5.29 -0.02
C TYR A 46 -1.37 4.83 1.38
N LYS A 47 -2.64 4.90 1.74
CA LYS A 47 -3.16 4.39 2.99
C LYS A 47 -3.94 3.11 2.71
N ILE A 48 -3.51 2.01 3.32
CA ILE A 48 -4.20 0.73 3.23
C ILE A 48 -4.95 0.50 4.53
N HIS A 49 -6.24 0.25 4.42
CA HIS A 49 -7.09 -0.17 5.51
C HIS A 49 -7.18 -1.70 5.49
N LEU A 50 -6.88 -2.32 6.61
CA LEU A 50 -7.00 -3.76 6.82
C LEU A 50 -8.33 -4.08 7.50
N MET A 51 -8.92 -5.23 7.20
CA MET A 51 -10.20 -5.66 7.79
C MET A 51 -10.15 -5.82 9.31
N ASN A 52 -8.96 -5.98 9.90
CA ASN A 52 -8.76 -6.07 11.35
C ASN A 52 -8.79 -4.68 12.05
N GLY A 53 -9.06 -3.60 11.31
CA GLY A 53 -9.10 -2.23 11.83
C GLY A 53 -7.75 -1.50 11.79
N MET A 54 -6.66 -2.16 11.40
CA MET A 54 -5.34 -1.53 11.26
C MET A 54 -5.22 -0.68 10.00
N CYS A 55 -4.40 0.36 10.06
CA CYS A 55 -4.13 1.25 8.93
C CYS A 55 -2.63 1.32 8.66
N LEU A 56 -2.23 0.98 7.43
CA LEU A 56 -0.84 1.07 6.98
C LEU A 56 -0.66 2.25 6.05
N VAL A 57 0.33 3.10 6.31
CA VAL A 57 0.66 4.24 5.44
C VAL A 57 1.98 3.98 4.73
N PHE A 58 1.92 4.00 3.41
CA PHE A 58 3.05 3.89 2.51
C PHE A 58 3.31 5.20 1.79
N ASP A 59 4.57 5.48 1.52
CA ASP A 59 4.96 6.58 0.65
C ASP A 59 4.62 6.28 -0.80
N ALA A 60 4.79 7.28 -1.66
CA ALA A 60 4.58 7.22 -3.08
C ALA A 60 5.43 6.14 -3.78
N ASP A 61 6.57 5.78 -3.18
CA ASP A 61 7.49 4.73 -3.64
C ASP A 61 7.15 3.33 -3.08
N GLY A 62 6.08 3.21 -2.28
CA GLY A 62 5.67 1.94 -1.66
C GLY A 62 6.49 1.53 -0.44
N ARG A 63 7.20 2.49 0.18
CA ARG A 63 7.93 2.28 1.44
C ARG A 63 7.00 2.56 2.62
N ASN A 64 7.02 1.75 3.67
CA ASN A 64 6.19 2.04 4.84
C ASN A 64 6.71 3.31 5.55
N VAL A 65 5.82 4.26 5.80
CA VAL A 65 6.15 5.51 6.50
C VAL A 65 5.67 5.43 7.94
N LYS A 66 4.48 4.85 8.14
CA LYS A 66 3.87 4.74 9.46
C LYS A 66 2.90 3.57 9.51
N THR A 67 3.00 2.79 10.58
CA THR A 67 2.01 1.78 10.98
C THR A 67 1.43 2.25 12.29
N ASN A 68 0.10 2.29 12.40
CA ASN A 68 -0.61 2.67 13.62
C ASN A 68 -1.63 1.60 14.00
#